data_AF-A0A0G0NCR1-F1
#
_entry.id   AF-A0A0G0NCR1-F1
#
_cell.length_a   1.000
_cell.length_b   1.000
_cell.length_c   1.000
_cell.angle_alpha   90.00
_cell.angle_beta   90.00
_cell.angle_gamma   90.00
#
_symmetry.space_group_name_H-M   'P 1'
#
loop_
_entity.id
_entity.type
_entity.pdbx_description
1 polymer ?
#
loop_
_entity_poly.entity_id
_entity_poly.type
_entity_poly.pdbx_seq_one_letter_code
_entity_poly.pdbx_strand_id
1 'polypeptide(L)'
;MFTTITKIVGRGIFLVGFFALLVSALYARGIEPGITFATYGIDLKIDSEATYNGFPVPSGTWVLKNLVPGVDKFWNFDDVKPGDYGENTISMHVKNTDAWLCLDFKNLKQNENGINEPESHEDGNGDASGELAEVMEFFAWKDDGDNIFELGEEPIFGTTTQRAIEVLNEKTYTIGDAREDNYCGVNQSRFVGIYWCAGNLSVDVSNAKITCDGSGIGNESQTDSMAVDVSIRALPAKENPNFTCTGEELDNPEGCSPGYWKQSQHFGNWTAPYTPDTLFSSVFENAFPGKTLLQVLKLGGGGLDALGRQTVAALLNSANTDLNFSYTTAQVISMFNNVFPGGDYSKLKDKFEKQNTIFCPLVNKKEDVNLRIFPQNRR
;
A
#
# COMPACT_ATOMS: atom_id res chain seq x y z
N MET A 1 -21.42 -67.24 6.34
CA MET A 1 -21.20 -67.00 4.90
C MET A 1 -21.42 -65.51 4.66
N PHE A 2 -20.38 -64.70 4.84
CA PHE A 2 -19.31 -64.37 3.89
C PHE A 2 -19.66 -63.11 3.06
N THR A 3 -18.97 -62.01 3.41
CA THR A 3 -18.32 -61.01 2.50
C THR A 3 -19.19 -60.15 1.58
N THR A 4 -18.95 -58.85 1.30
CA THR A 4 -17.84 -57.93 1.57
C THR A 4 -18.35 -56.49 1.42
N ILE A 5 -17.73 -55.58 2.18
CA ILE A 5 -17.62 -54.14 1.98
C ILE A 5 -17.00 -53.80 0.60
N THR A 6 -17.49 -52.78 -0.10
CA THR A 6 -16.64 -51.99 -1.01
C THR A 6 -17.05 -50.52 -0.94
N LYS A 7 -16.12 -49.69 -0.43
CA LYS A 7 -16.15 -48.23 -0.48
C LYS A 7 -15.93 -47.77 -1.93
N ILE A 8 -16.66 -46.75 -2.38
CA ILE A 8 -16.12 -45.77 -3.35
C ILE A 8 -16.40 -44.37 -2.82
N VAL A 9 -15.28 -43.72 -2.51
CA VAL A 9 -15.09 -42.31 -2.21
C VAL A 9 -15.12 -41.53 -3.52
N GLY A 10 -15.64 -40.30 -3.50
CA GLY A 10 -15.16 -39.23 -4.38
C GLY A 10 -16.22 -38.61 -5.27
N ARG A 11 -16.66 -37.39 -4.91
CA ARG A 11 -16.64 -36.17 -5.75
C ARG A 11 -17.39 -35.06 -5.03
N GLY A 12 -16.74 -34.52 -4.00
CA GLY A 12 -17.05 -33.21 -3.43
C GLY A 12 -15.87 -32.27 -3.69
N ILE A 13 -15.61 -31.96 -4.95
CA ILE A 13 -14.70 -30.88 -5.36
C ILE A 13 -15.39 -30.16 -6.51
N PHE A 14 -16.11 -29.10 -6.20
CA PHE A 14 -16.51 -28.06 -7.14
C PHE A 14 -16.96 -26.88 -6.30
N LEU A 15 -16.05 -25.92 -6.03
CA LEU A 15 -16.36 -24.51 -5.78
C LEU A 15 -15.13 -23.62 -5.52
N VAL A 16 -13.90 -24.16 -5.48
CA VAL A 16 -12.68 -23.31 -5.34
C VAL A 16 -11.98 -23.08 -6.69
N GLY A 17 -12.21 -23.93 -7.70
CA GLY A 17 -11.51 -23.86 -8.98
C GLY A 17 -12.04 -22.85 -10.01
N PHE A 18 -13.18 -22.18 -9.77
CA PHE A 18 -13.76 -21.25 -10.75
C PHE A 18 -13.42 -19.77 -10.46
N PHE A 19 -13.05 -19.44 -9.22
CA PHE A 19 -12.70 -18.07 -8.82
C PHE A 19 -11.26 -17.71 -9.20
N ALA A 20 -10.30 -18.60 -8.92
CA ALA A 20 -8.92 -18.42 -9.37
C ALA A 20 -8.83 -18.36 -10.90
N LEU A 21 -9.62 -19.18 -11.62
CA LEU A 21 -9.60 -19.23 -13.08
C LEU A 21 -10.14 -17.96 -13.75
N LEU A 22 -11.01 -17.19 -13.12
CA LEU A 22 -11.48 -15.90 -13.66
C LEU A 22 -10.42 -14.81 -13.51
N VAL A 23 -9.75 -14.76 -12.37
CA VAL A 23 -8.61 -13.86 -12.12
C VAL A 23 -7.40 -14.24 -12.99
N SER A 24 -7.10 -15.54 -13.11
CA SER A 24 -6.05 -16.05 -14.00
C SER A 24 -6.40 -15.92 -15.49
N ALA A 25 -7.68 -16.03 -15.88
CA ALA A 25 -8.10 -15.81 -17.26
C ALA A 25 -8.08 -14.32 -17.65
N LEU A 26 -8.21 -13.41 -16.68
CA LEU A 26 -7.93 -11.98 -16.85
C LEU A 26 -6.43 -11.72 -17.00
N TYR A 27 -5.57 -12.45 -16.26
CA TYR A 27 -4.10 -12.39 -16.43
C TYR A 27 -3.61 -13.03 -17.75
N ALA A 28 -4.29 -14.06 -18.25
CA ALA A 28 -3.89 -14.83 -19.43
C ALA A 28 -4.42 -14.28 -20.76
N ARG A 29 -5.27 -13.25 -20.74
CA ARG A 29 -5.75 -12.59 -21.95
C ARG A 29 -5.11 -11.22 -22.05
N GLY A 30 -4.00 -11.14 -22.79
CA GLY A 30 -3.52 -9.88 -23.34
C GLY A 30 -4.60 -9.27 -24.23
N ILE A 31 -5.40 -8.37 -23.67
CA ILE A 31 -6.39 -7.57 -24.39
C ILE A 31 -6.19 -6.11 -23.95
N GLU A 32 -5.59 -5.40 -24.90
CA GLU A 32 -5.71 -3.99 -25.29
C GLU A 32 -6.03 -2.92 -24.24
N PRO A 33 -5.29 -1.79 -24.22
CA PRO A 33 -5.44 -0.70 -23.26
C PRO A 33 -6.76 0.03 -23.50
N GLY A 34 -7.86 -0.53 -23.00
CA GLY A 34 -8.33 -0.32 -21.66
C GLY A 34 -9.75 0.22 -21.51
N ILE A 35 -10.19 0.17 -20.26
CA ILE A 35 -11.39 0.74 -19.67
C ILE A 35 -11.05 0.96 -18.19
N THR A 36 -11.50 2.04 -17.54
CA THR A 36 -11.44 2.15 -16.06
C THR A 36 -11.94 0.84 -15.45
N PHE A 37 -11.17 0.19 -14.58
CA PHE A 37 -11.60 -1.01 -13.85
C PHE A 37 -12.63 -0.63 -12.77
N ALA A 38 -13.84 -0.27 -13.20
CA ALA A 38 -15.04 -0.27 -12.40
C ALA A 38 -15.81 -1.55 -12.75
N THR A 39 -15.38 -2.68 -12.20
CA THR A 39 -16.09 -3.95 -12.37
C THR A 39 -17.24 -4.04 -11.36
N TYR A 40 -18.19 -4.93 -11.60
CA TYR A 40 -19.22 -5.34 -10.62
C TYR A 40 -20.21 -4.24 -10.16
N GLY A 41 -20.56 -3.27 -11.01
CA GLY A 41 -21.66 -2.33 -10.74
C GLY A 41 -21.26 -1.08 -9.92
N ILE A 42 -19.97 -0.87 -9.71
CA ILE A 42 -19.43 0.40 -9.22
C ILE A 42 -19.60 1.45 -10.31
N ASP A 43 -20.17 2.61 -9.96
CA ASP A 43 -20.11 3.80 -10.80
C ASP A 43 -18.94 4.65 -10.31
N LEU A 44 -17.74 4.34 -10.81
CA LEU A 44 -16.51 5.09 -10.52
C LEU A 44 -16.26 6.07 -11.65
N LYS A 45 -16.16 7.35 -11.30
CA LYS A 45 -15.77 8.40 -12.23
C LYS A 45 -14.52 9.11 -11.74
N ILE A 46 -13.72 9.54 -12.70
CA ILE A 46 -12.42 10.15 -12.49
C ILE A 46 -12.43 11.55 -13.11
N ASP A 47 -11.94 12.52 -12.37
CA ASP A 47 -11.43 13.79 -12.90
C ASP A 47 -9.94 13.91 -12.60
N SER A 48 -9.29 14.80 -13.34
CA SER A 48 -7.88 15.04 -13.18
C SER A 48 -7.56 16.51 -13.45
N GLU A 49 -6.61 17.04 -12.68
CA GLU A 49 -6.01 18.35 -12.87
C GLU A 49 -4.49 18.19 -12.93
N ALA A 50 -3.88 18.66 -14.01
CA ALA A 50 -2.44 18.49 -14.26
C ALA A 50 -1.76 19.84 -14.40
N THR A 51 -0.55 19.96 -13.85
CA THR A 51 0.31 21.12 -14.04
C THR A 51 1.70 20.74 -14.54
N TYR A 52 2.35 21.68 -15.22
CA TYR A 52 3.74 21.61 -15.67
C TYR A 52 4.41 22.94 -15.33
N ASN A 53 5.43 22.91 -14.48
CA ASN A 53 6.07 24.09 -13.90
C ASN A 53 5.06 25.10 -13.33
N GLY A 54 4.01 24.59 -12.68
CA GLY A 54 2.91 25.38 -12.11
C GLY A 54 1.87 25.90 -13.12
N PHE A 55 2.00 25.60 -14.42
CA PHE A 55 1.02 25.98 -15.43
C PHE A 55 0.06 24.82 -15.75
N PRO A 56 -1.26 25.06 -15.91
CA PRO A 56 -2.21 24.00 -16.24
C PRO A 56 -1.89 23.30 -17.57
N VAL A 57 -2.13 21.99 -17.59
CA VAL A 57 -1.90 21.12 -18.76
C VAL A 57 -3.25 20.58 -19.24
N PRO A 58 -3.84 21.16 -20.31
CA PRO A 58 -5.17 20.75 -20.78
C PRO A 58 -5.28 19.30 -21.25
N SER A 59 -4.20 18.70 -21.75
CA SER A 59 -4.18 17.29 -22.17
C SER A 59 -4.25 16.31 -20.99
N GLY A 60 -3.81 16.74 -19.81
CA GLY A 60 -3.88 15.99 -18.56
C GLY A 60 -5.03 16.42 -17.63
N THR A 61 -5.86 17.37 -18.07
CA THR A 61 -6.91 17.98 -17.24
C THR A 61 -8.29 17.70 -17.84
N TRP A 62 -9.18 17.08 -17.06
CA TRP A 62 -10.54 16.83 -17.48
C TRP A 62 -11.52 16.78 -16.31
N VAL A 63 -12.76 17.14 -16.60
CA VAL A 63 -13.88 17.01 -15.67
C VAL A 63 -14.34 15.56 -15.54
N LEU A 64 -15.11 15.30 -14.49
CA LEU A 64 -15.58 13.99 -14.06
C LEU A 64 -16.16 13.13 -15.20
N LYS A 65 -15.48 12.02 -15.53
CA LYS A 65 -15.88 11.08 -16.59
C LYS A 65 -15.44 9.66 -16.32
N ASN A 66 -15.86 8.73 -17.18
CA ASN A 66 -15.24 7.40 -17.26
C ASN A 66 -13.95 7.52 -18.07
N LEU A 67 -12.87 6.87 -17.64
CA LEU A 67 -11.64 6.90 -18.44
C LEU A 67 -11.83 6.10 -19.72
N VAL A 68 -11.23 6.61 -20.78
CA VAL A 68 -11.06 5.96 -22.08
C VAL A 68 -9.57 5.66 -22.23
N PRO A 69 -9.14 4.43 -21.95
CA PRO A 69 -7.73 4.10 -22.08
C PRO A 69 -7.19 4.17 -23.50
N GLY A 70 -5.87 4.36 -23.56
CA GLY A 70 -5.18 4.78 -24.78
C GLY A 70 -5.47 6.23 -25.19
N VAL A 71 -6.51 6.88 -24.64
CA VAL A 71 -6.89 8.26 -24.95
C VAL A 71 -6.61 9.19 -23.78
N ASP A 72 -7.12 8.86 -22.60
CA ASP A 72 -6.95 9.66 -21.39
C ASP A 72 -5.57 9.40 -20.78
N LYS A 73 -4.82 10.48 -20.58
CA LYS A 73 -3.44 10.45 -20.07
C LYS A 73 -3.30 11.47 -18.94
N PHE A 74 -2.92 11.01 -17.75
CA PHE A 74 -2.65 11.88 -16.60
C PHE A 74 -1.44 12.79 -16.82
N TRP A 75 -0.46 12.29 -17.56
CA TRP A 75 0.73 13.02 -17.99
C TRP A 75 0.98 12.76 -19.47
N ASN A 76 1.28 13.80 -20.23
CA ASN A 76 1.71 13.69 -21.63
C ASN A 76 2.51 14.93 -22.00
N PHE A 77 3.82 14.84 -21.83
CA PHE A 77 4.76 15.93 -22.05
C PHE A 77 5.70 15.58 -23.19
N ASP A 78 5.99 16.54 -24.05
CA ASP A 78 6.80 16.33 -25.25
C ASP A 78 8.26 16.79 -25.07
N ASP A 79 8.56 17.64 -24.08
CA ASP A 79 9.87 18.32 -23.93
C ASP A 79 10.19 18.62 -22.46
N VAL A 80 10.42 17.53 -21.70
CA VAL A 80 10.83 17.57 -20.29
C VAL A 80 12.29 17.95 -20.18
N LYS A 81 12.61 18.97 -19.38
CA LYS A 81 13.98 19.46 -19.17
C LYS A 81 14.45 19.21 -17.75
N PRO A 82 15.77 19.14 -17.52
CA PRO A 82 16.32 19.12 -16.18
C PRO A 82 15.75 20.24 -15.29
N GLY A 83 15.17 19.85 -14.17
CA GLY A 83 14.58 20.73 -13.16
C GLY A 83 13.11 21.07 -13.42
N ASP A 84 12.54 20.61 -14.52
CA ASP A 84 11.10 20.68 -14.74
C ASP A 84 10.38 19.78 -13.74
N TYR A 85 9.20 20.22 -13.33
CA TYR A 85 8.36 19.52 -12.38
C TYR A 85 6.90 19.69 -12.73
N GLY A 86 6.05 18.89 -12.11
CA GLY A 86 4.62 19.07 -12.25
C GLY A 86 3.85 18.21 -11.28
N GLU A 87 2.55 18.47 -11.24
CA GLU A 87 1.63 17.82 -10.33
C GLU A 87 0.45 17.27 -11.11
N ASN A 88 -0.15 16.21 -10.59
CA ASN A 88 -1.41 15.71 -11.06
C ASN A 88 -2.28 15.28 -9.88
N THR A 89 -3.44 15.91 -9.76
CA THR A 89 -4.50 15.47 -8.85
C THR A 89 -5.37 14.48 -9.60
N ILE A 90 -5.60 13.32 -9.00
CA ILE A 90 -6.52 12.32 -9.51
C ILE A 90 -7.64 12.14 -8.49
N SER A 91 -8.85 12.52 -8.86
CA SER A 91 -10.02 12.40 -8.01
C SER A 91 -10.82 11.15 -8.38
N MET A 92 -11.10 10.30 -7.40
CA MET A 92 -11.86 9.07 -7.55
C MET A 92 -13.22 9.21 -6.86
N HIS A 93 -14.29 9.25 -7.67
CA HIS A 93 -15.65 9.44 -7.19
C HIS A 93 -16.44 8.16 -7.29
N VAL A 94 -16.76 7.56 -6.14
CA VAL A 94 -17.49 6.30 -6.07
C VAL A 94 -18.99 6.57 -5.89
N LYS A 95 -19.80 5.99 -6.77
CA LYS A 95 -21.25 6.00 -6.70
C LYS A 95 -21.80 4.57 -6.60
N ASN A 96 -23.01 4.49 -6.03
CA ASN A 96 -23.84 3.29 -5.82
C ASN A 96 -23.42 2.33 -4.69
N THR A 97 -22.14 2.00 -4.55
CA THR A 97 -21.67 1.08 -3.50
C THR A 97 -20.35 1.52 -2.92
N ASP A 98 -20.08 1.20 -1.66
CA ASP A 98 -18.77 1.41 -1.04
C ASP A 98 -17.72 0.61 -1.82
N ALA A 99 -16.54 1.18 -2.03
CA ALA A 99 -15.51 0.54 -2.86
C ALA A 99 -14.12 0.60 -2.23
N TRP A 100 -13.38 -0.50 -2.40
CA TRP A 100 -11.93 -0.50 -2.29
C TRP A 100 -11.32 0.12 -3.54
N LEU A 101 -10.22 0.86 -3.39
CA LEU A 101 -9.54 1.57 -4.47
C LEU A 101 -8.04 1.26 -4.43
N CYS A 102 -7.49 0.94 -5.60
CA CYS A 102 -6.07 0.70 -5.81
C CYS A 102 -5.57 1.55 -6.98
N LEU A 103 -4.32 1.98 -6.88
CA LEU A 103 -3.60 2.66 -7.95
C LEU A 103 -2.50 1.72 -8.45
N ASP A 104 -2.61 1.28 -9.70
CA ASP A 104 -1.65 0.35 -10.29
C ASP A 104 -0.89 1.04 -11.42
N PHE A 105 0.43 0.82 -11.42
CA PHE A 105 1.38 1.23 -12.44
C PHE A 105 1.97 0.00 -13.08
N LYS A 106 1.81 -0.12 -14.40
CA LYS A 106 2.15 -1.31 -15.17
C LYS A 106 2.85 -0.96 -16.47
N ASN A 107 3.55 -1.92 -17.05
CA ASN A 107 4.15 -1.78 -18.37
C ASN A 107 5.00 -0.51 -18.53
N LEU A 108 5.86 -0.21 -17.55
CA LEU A 108 6.83 0.88 -17.70
C LEU A 108 7.73 0.57 -18.90
N LYS A 109 7.75 1.47 -19.87
CA LYS A 109 8.56 1.42 -21.08
C LYS A 109 9.49 2.60 -21.09
N GLN A 110 10.69 2.35 -21.59
CA GLN A 110 11.69 3.36 -21.91
C GLN A 110 12.06 3.16 -23.37
N ASN A 111 12.24 4.26 -24.10
CA ASN A 111 12.74 4.19 -25.46
C ASN A 111 13.78 5.29 -25.67
N GLU A 112 14.91 4.86 -26.22
CA GLU A 112 15.86 5.67 -26.96
C GLU A 112 15.20 6.16 -28.25
N ASN A 113 15.00 7.48 -28.40
CA ASN A 113 14.37 8.06 -29.60
C ASN A 113 15.37 8.65 -30.60
N GLY A 114 16.62 8.21 -30.49
CA GLY A 114 17.71 8.56 -31.37
C GLY A 114 18.62 9.61 -30.74
N ILE A 115 19.91 9.42 -30.97
CA ILE A 115 20.95 10.21 -30.34
C ILE A 115 21.14 11.53 -31.08
N ASN A 116 20.98 12.64 -30.37
CA ASN A 116 21.30 13.98 -30.90
C ASN A 116 22.57 14.56 -30.25
N GLU A 117 23.03 15.72 -30.71
CA GLU A 117 24.06 16.46 -29.96
C GLU A 117 23.36 17.40 -28.98
N PRO A 118 23.58 17.27 -27.65
CA PRO A 118 24.82 16.82 -26.99
C PRO A 118 24.87 15.38 -26.46
N GLU A 119 23.79 14.62 -26.56
CA GLU A 119 23.68 13.23 -26.06
C GLU A 119 24.80 12.34 -26.63
N SER A 120 25.12 12.44 -27.92
CA SER A 120 26.19 11.64 -28.54
C SER A 120 27.62 11.90 -28.02
N HIS A 121 27.86 12.99 -27.29
CA HIS A 121 29.15 13.22 -26.61
C HIS A 121 29.28 12.45 -25.30
N GLU A 122 28.16 12.17 -24.63
CA GLU A 122 28.11 11.50 -23.33
C GLU A 122 27.74 10.02 -23.49
N ASP A 123 26.79 9.71 -24.37
CA ASP A 123 26.41 8.37 -24.80
C ASP A 123 26.44 8.23 -26.33
N GLY A 124 27.64 8.23 -26.90
CA GLY A 124 27.83 8.05 -28.35
C GLY A 124 27.43 6.68 -28.90
N ASN A 125 27.03 5.74 -28.04
CA ASN A 125 26.57 4.41 -28.45
C ASN A 125 25.05 4.25 -28.36
N GLY A 126 24.37 5.09 -27.58
CA GLY A 126 22.95 5.00 -27.25
C GLY A 126 22.67 3.64 -26.62
N ASP A 127 22.77 3.56 -25.30
CA ASP A 127 22.32 2.37 -24.60
C ASP A 127 20.84 2.14 -24.99
N ALA A 128 20.55 0.99 -25.60
CA ALA A 128 19.26 0.75 -26.26
C ALA A 128 18.06 0.66 -25.29
N SER A 129 18.26 1.02 -24.02
CA SER A 129 17.28 1.00 -22.95
C SER A 129 16.53 2.31 -22.77
N GLY A 130 17.09 3.48 -23.12
CA GLY A 130 16.56 4.79 -22.75
C GLY A 130 16.63 5.04 -21.23
N GLU A 131 17.15 6.20 -20.83
CA GLU A 131 17.62 6.50 -19.48
C GLU A 131 16.66 7.43 -18.72
N LEU A 132 15.67 8.03 -19.40
CA LEU A 132 14.79 9.04 -18.79
C LEU A 132 14.08 8.56 -17.50
N ALA A 133 13.62 7.32 -17.41
CA ALA A 133 12.90 6.87 -16.19
C ALA A 133 13.84 6.62 -14.99
N GLU A 134 15.16 6.64 -15.20
CA GLU A 134 16.16 6.59 -14.12
C GLU A 134 16.36 7.95 -13.45
N VAL A 135 16.16 9.04 -14.19
CA VAL A 135 16.35 10.42 -13.71
C VAL A 135 15.04 11.12 -13.37
N MET A 136 13.90 10.56 -13.78
CA MET A 136 12.58 11.03 -13.36
C MET A 136 12.23 10.47 -11.99
N GLU A 137 11.89 11.37 -11.07
CA GLU A 137 11.53 11.04 -9.70
C GLU A 137 10.08 11.44 -9.40
N PHE A 138 9.38 10.59 -8.65
CA PHE A 138 7.96 10.75 -8.34
C PHE A 138 7.69 10.64 -6.84
N PHE A 139 6.74 11.43 -6.37
CA PHE A 139 6.17 11.40 -5.03
C PHE A 139 4.65 11.44 -5.14
N ALA A 140 3.96 10.68 -4.29
CA ALA A 140 2.51 10.73 -4.23
C ALA A 140 2.02 10.66 -2.79
N TRP A 141 0.88 11.27 -2.53
CA TRP A 141 0.23 11.30 -1.22
C TRP A 141 -1.30 11.16 -1.38
N LYS A 142 -1.95 10.76 -0.28
CA LYS A 142 -3.40 10.84 -0.15
C LYS A 142 -3.75 12.29 0.11
N ASP A 143 -4.30 12.92 -0.93
CA ASP A 143 -4.59 14.34 -0.98
C ASP A 143 -6.00 14.62 -0.45
N ASP A 144 -6.26 15.86 -0.03
CA ASP A 144 -7.59 16.30 0.41
C ASP A 144 -8.42 16.97 -0.69
N GLY A 145 -7.85 17.15 -1.88
CA GLY A 145 -8.47 17.68 -3.09
C GLY A 145 -8.03 19.08 -3.47
N ASP A 146 -7.00 19.64 -2.82
CA ASP A 146 -6.42 20.94 -3.16
C ASP A 146 -5.11 20.87 -3.98
N ASN A 147 -4.57 19.66 -4.17
CA ASN A 147 -3.33 19.39 -4.89
C ASN A 147 -2.08 20.00 -4.26
N ILE A 148 -2.08 20.22 -2.95
CA ILE A 148 -0.93 20.77 -2.21
C ILE A 148 -0.56 19.76 -1.14
N PHE A 149 0.69 19.31 -1.13
CA PHE A 149 1.14 18.46 -0.04
C PHE A 149 1.23 19.26 1.26
N GLU A 150 0.45 18.84 2.27
CA GLU A 150 0.34 19.52 3.55
C GLU A 150 0.71 18.63 4.75
N LEU A 151 0.91 19.28 5.91
CA LEU A 151 1.24 18.58 7.15
C LEU A 151 0.08 17.71 7.63
N GLY A 152 0.34 16.40 7.72
CA GLY A 152 -0.62 15.40 8.18
C GLY A 152 -1.24 14.58 7.05
N GLU A 153 -0.99 14.95 5.79
CA GLU A 153 -1.33 14.11 4.66
C GLU A 153 -0.41 12.88 4.58
N GLU A 154 -0.96 11.76 4.10
CA GLU A 154 -0.28 10.46 4.14
C GLU A 154 0.47 10.20 2.82
N PRO A 155 1.80 10.08 2.83
CA PRO A 155 2.56 9.64 1.67
C PRO A 155 2.16 8.23 1.21
N ILE A 156 2.05 8.04 -0.10
CA ILE A 156 1.82 6.76 -0.75
C ILE A 156 3.15 6.13 -1.19
N PHE A 157 4.01 6.91 -1.85
CA PHE A 157 5.37 6.53 -2.25
C PHE A 157 6.24 7.76 -2.48
N GLY A 158 7.54 7.57 -2.72
CA GLY A 158 8.44 8.66 -3.09
C GLY A 158 9.00 9.48 -1.93
N THR A 159 9.04 8.92 -0.72
CA THR A 159 9.67 9.56 0.45
C THR A 159 11.11 9.12 0.69
N THR A 160 11.47 7.90 0.27
CA THR A 160 12.82 7.34 0.41
C THR A 160 13.42 6.89 -0.92
N THR A 161 12.57 6.43 -1.83
CA THR A 161 12.91 5.85 -3.11
C THR A 161 11.93 6.47 -4.09
N GLN A 162 12.44 7.18 -5.09
CA GLN A 162 11.64 8.12 -5.88
C GLN A 162 11.74 7.88 -7.39
N ARG A 163 12.80 7.22 -7.87
CA ARG A 163 13.00 6.98 -9.30
C ARG A 163 11.83 6.22 -9.90
N ALA A 164 11.41 6.63 -11.10
CA ALA A 164 10.24 6.08 -11.77
C ALA A 164 10.32 4.55 -11.91
N ILE A 165 11.50 4.01 -12.22
CA ILE A 165 11.72 2.56 -12.29
C ILE A 165 11.46 1.83 -10.96
N GLU A 166 11.69 2.50 -9.82
CA GLU A 166 11.52 1.91 -8.49
C GLU A 166 10.09 2.06 -7.97
N VAL A 167 9.40 3.16 -8.32
CA VAL A 167 8.06 3.48 -7.79
C VAL A 167 6.92 3.25 -8.77
N LEU A 168 7.17 3.15 -10.08
CA LEU A 168 6.10 2.95 -11.07
C LEU A 168 6.18 1.57 -11.74
N ASN A 169 7.35 0.93 -11.83
CA ASN A 169 7.46 -0.32 -12.57
C ASN A 169 6.79 -1.49 -11.83
N GLU A 170 5.69 -1.98 -12.40
CA GLU A 170 4.90 -3.10 -11.87
C GLU A 170 4.39 -2.89 -10.43
N LYS A 171 4.22 -1.64 -10.01
CA LYS A 171 3.79 -1.30 -8.65
C LYS A 171 2.28 -1.20 -8.50
N THR A 172 1.82 -1.52 -7.31
CA THR A 172 0.44 -1.34 -6.86
C THR A 172 0.46 -0.66 -5.51
N TYR A 173 -0.30 0.42 -5.39
CA TYR A 173 -0.46 1.18 -4.17
C TYR A 173 -1.91 1.16 -3.69
N THR A 174 -2.08 1.05 -2.38
CA THR A 174 -3.38 1.03 -1.73
C THR A 174 -3.87 2.45 -1.53
N ILE A 175 -5.03 2.79 -2.12
CA ILE A 175 -5.77 4.01 -1.77
C ILE A 175 -6.73 3.70 -0.61
N GLY A 176 -7.36 2.52 -0.67
CA GLY A 176 -8.21 2.01 0.40
C GLY A 176 -8.56 0.55 0.19
N ASP A 177 -8.27 -0.31 1.17
CA ASP A 177 -8.57 -1.74 1.13
C ASP A 177 -9.02 -2.28 2.50
N ALA A 178 -9.32 -3.58 2.55
CA ALA A 178 -9.79 -4.24 3.77
C ALA A 178 -8.73 -4.28 4.88
N ARG A 179 -7.44 -4.24 4.51
CA ARG A 179 -6.32 -4.22 5.44
C ARG A 179 -6.38 -2.96 6.30
N GLU A 180 -6.61 -1.81 5.66
CA GLU A 180 -6.72 -0.52 6.32
C GLU A 180 -8.14 -0.16 6.80
N ASP A 181 -9.15 -0.97 6.46
CA ASP A 181 -10.57 -0.69 6.72
C ASP A 181 -10.99 0.72 6.23
N ASN A 182 -10.43 1.14 5.10
CA ASN A 182 -10.58 2.50 4.56
C ASN A 182 -11.23 2.48 3.17
N TYR A 183 -12.46 1.98 3.07
CA TYR A 183 -13.18 2.03 1.80
C TYR A 183 -13.56 3.47 1.45
N CYS A 184 -13.66 3.76 0.15
CA CYS A 184 -14.31 4.96 -0.34
C CYS A 184 -15.84 4.76 -0.27
N GLY A 185 -16.51 5.52 0.59
CA GLY A 185 -17.95 5.40 0.79
C GLY A 185 -18.76 5.91 -0.40
N VAL A 186 -20.03 5.52 -0.49
CA VAL A 186 -20.95 6.06 -1.50
C VAL A 186 -21.01 7.60 -1.43
N ASN A 187 -20.85 8.26 -2.58
CA ASN A 187 -20.77 9.71 -2.74
C ASN A 187 -19.58 10.38 -2.02
N GLN A 188 -18.58 9.59 -1.61
CA GLN A 188 -17.30 10.13 -1.19
C GLN A 188 -16.33 10.18 -2.37
N SER A 189 -15.33 11.04 -2.20
CA SER A 189 -14.17 11.14 -3.08
C SER A 189 -12.93 10.66 -2.34
N ARG A 190 -11.96 10.19 -3.11
CA ARG A 190 -10.56 10.05 -2.69
C ARG A 190 -9.70 10.80 -3.69
N PHE A 191 -8.70 11.52 -3.20
CA PHE A 191 -7.78 12.27 -4.03
C PHE A 191 -6.38 11.69 -3.86
N VAL A 192 -5.65 11.68 -4.96
CA VAL A 192 -4.23 11.34 -4.98
C VAL A 192 -3.52 12.46 -5.70
N GLY A 193 -2.64 13.15 -4.99
CA GLY A 193 -1.67 14.05 -5.57
C GLY A 193 -0.44 13.26 -6.02
N ILE A 194 0.02 13.50 -7.24
CA ILE A 194 1.25 12.92 -7.78
C ILE A 194 2.14 14.06 -8.26
N TYR A 195 3.27 14.24 -7.59
CA TYR A 195 4.33 15.16 -7.98
C TYR A 195 5.41 14.41 -8.75
N TRP A 196 5.89 14.97 -9.86
CA TRP A 196 7.03 14.47 -10.60
C TRP A 196 8.11 15.55 -10.75
N CYS A 197 9.35 15.11 -10.81
CA CYS A 197 10.54 15.94 -10.95
C CYS A 197 11.49 15.30 -11.95
N ALA A 198 11.93 16.09 -12.94
CA ALA A 198 13.09 15.76 -13.75
C ALA A 198 14.35 16.16 -12.98
N GLY A 199 14.75 15.33 -12.03
CA GLY A 199 15.94 15.56 -11.22
C GLY A 199 15.85 14.94 -9.84
N ASN A 200 16.66 15.45 -8.92
CA ASN A 200 16.65 15.04 -7.53
C ASN A 200 15.45 15.67 -6.80
N LEU A 201 14.49 14.83 -6.45
CA LEU A 201 13.31 15.15 -5.68
C LEU A 201 13.63 15.01 -4.19
N SER A 202 13.43 16.09 -3.44
CA SER A 202 13.51 16.04 -1.98
C SER A 202 12.13 16.30 -1.38
N VAL A 203 11.69 15.38 -0.52
CA VAL A 203 10.40 15.47 0.19
C VAL A 203 10.67 15.49 1.69
N ASP A 204 10.42 16.64 2.31
CA ASP A 204 10.47 16.81 3.76
C ASP A 204 9.06 16.75 4.33
N VAL A 205 8.69 15.56 4.82
CA VAL A 205 7.38 15.30 5.42
C VAL A 205 7.16 16.06 6.73
N SER A 206 8.21 16.57 7.38
CA SER A 206 8.11 17.26 8.67
C SER A 206 7.64 18.71 8.55
N ASN A 207 7.77 19.30 7.36
CA ASN A 207 7.32 20.64 7.03
C ASN A 207 6.54 20.72 5.70
N ALA A 208 6.17 19.56 5.15
CA ALA A 208 5.45 19.41 3.89
C ALA A 208 6.12 20.15 2.72
N LYS A 209 7.45 20.06 2.61
CA LYS A 209 8.21 20.73 1.55
C LYS A 209 8.65 19.75 0.49
N ILE A 210 8.34 20.09 -0.76
CA ILE A 210 8.82 19.39 -1.95
C ILE A 210 9.79 20.31 -2.71
N THR A 211 10.93 19.77 -3.15
CA THR A 211 11.86 20.49 -4.03
C THR A 211 12.36 19.59 -5.15
N CYS A 212 12.53 20.17 -6.34
CA CYS A 212 13.10 19.50 -7.50
C CYS A 212 14.42 20.19 -7.90
N ASP A 213 15.50 19.42 -8.01
CA ASP A 213 16.81 19.90 -8.46
C ASP A 213 17.30 19.10 -9.68
N GLY A 214 17.25 19.74 -10.84
CA GLY A 214 17.69 19.17 -12.11
C GLY A 214 19.20 19.20 -12.35
N SER A 215 20.00 19.79 -11.45
CA SER A 215 21.43 20.01 -11.71
C SER A 215 22.25 18.72 -11.85
N GLY A 216 21.71 17.60 -11.38
CA GLY A 216 22.32 16.27 -11.49
C GLY A 216 21.97 15.50 -12.76
N ILE A 217 21.07 16.00 -13.61
CA ILE A 217 20.73 15.34 -14.89
C ILE A 217 21.74 15.76 -15.95
N GLY A 218 22.45 14.79 -16.52
CA GLY A 218 23.36 15.01 -17.64
C GLY A 218 22.66 14.97 -18.99
N ASN A 219 23.45 14.96 -20.05
CA ASN A 219 22.91 15.01 -21.42
C ASN A 219 22.50 13.63 -21.96
N GLU A 220 22.84 12.56 -21.25
CA GLU A 220 22.60 11.16 -21.63
C GLU A 220 21.11 10.80 -21.76
N SER A 221 20.22 11.45 -21.00
CA SER A 221 18.76 11.18 -21.05
C SER A 221 18.00 12.11 -22.00
N GLN A 222 18.72 12.91 -22.80
CA GLN A 222 18.06 13.77 -23.77
C GLN A 222 17.45 12.92 -24.89
N THR A 223 16.39 13.42 -25.52
CA THR A 223 15.66 12.74 -26.61
C THR A 223 14.90 11.47 -26.19
N ASP A 224 15.27 10.83 -25.09
CA ASP A 224 14.59 9.68 -24.52
C ASP A 224 13.12 9.90 -24.16
N SER A 225 12.41 8.78 -24.05
CA SER A 225 11.03 8.76 -23.56
C SER A 225 10.79 7.67 -22.54
N MET A 226 9.85 7.94 -21.63
CA MET A 226 9.25 6.93 -20.77
C MET A 226 7.71 6.95 -20.92
N ALA A 227 7.09 5.78 -20.76
CA ALA A 227 5.65 5.66 -20.71
C ALA A 227 5.26 4.58 -19.69
N VAL A 228 4.19 4.80 -18.92
CA VAL A 228 3.66 3.84 -17.95
C VAL A 228 2.14 3.77 -18.08
N ASP A 229 1.59 2.57 -17.96
CA ASP A 229 0.14 2.39 -17.87
C ASP A 229 -0.30 2.66 -16.43
N VAL A 230 -1.17 3.65 -16.26
CA VAL A 230 -1.81 3.96 -14.98
C VAL A 230 -3.23 3.41 -15.00
N SER A 231 -3.58 2.63 -13.99
CA SER A 231 -4.96 2.14 -13.83
C SER A 231 -5.45 2.29 -12.40
N ILE A 232 -6.74 2.56 -12.29
CA ILE A 232 -7.44 2.61 -11.01
C ILE A 232 -8.35 1.39 -10.97
N ARG A 233 -8.11 0.50 -10.01
CA ARG A 233 -8.98 -0.65 -9.75
C ARG A 233 -9.92 -0.36 -8.61
N ALA A 234 -11.20 -0.65 -8.82
CA ALA A 234 -12.21 -0.57 -7.79
C ALA A 234 -12.99 -1.89 -7.65
N LEU A 235 -13.21 -2.32 -6.40
CA LEU A 235 -14.06 -3.46 -6.08
C LEU A 235 -15.09 -3.10 -5.00
N PRO A 236 -16.34 -3.63 -5.08
CA PRO A 236 -17.35 -3.35 -4.07
C PRO A 236 -16.92 -3.88 -2.70
N ALA A 237 -16.91 -3.03 -1.68
CA ALA A 237 -16.35 -3.34 -0.37
C ALA A 237 -17.15 -4.41 0.38
N LYS A 238 -18.49 -4.35 0.26
CA LYS A 238 -19.40 -5.27 0.93
C LYS A 238 -19.31 -6.69 0.39
N GLU A 239 -19.20 -6.83 -0.92
CA GLU A 239 -19.09 -8.12 -1.60
C GLU A 239 -17.69 -8.72 -1.47
N ASN A 240 -16.67 -7.89 -1.19
CA ASN A 240 -15.27 -8.29 -1.10
C ASN A 240 -14.65 -7.85 0.25
N PRO A 241 -15.14 -8.35 1.39
CA PRO A 241 -14.76 -7.83 2.71
C PRO A 241 -13.29 -8.02 3.09
N ASN A 242 -12.55 -8.89 2.39
CA ASN A 242 -11.15 -9.20 2.65
C ASN A 242 -10.22 -8.75 1.51
N PHE A 243 -10.70 -7.95 0.56
CA PHE A 243 -9.91 -7.56 -0.60
C PHE A 243 -8.74 -6.64 -0.21
N THR A 244 -7.56 -6.94 -0.74
CA THR A 244 -6.33 -6.17 -0.59
C THR A 244 -5.79 -5.79 -1.97
N CYS A 245 -5.19 -4.61 -2.09
CA CYS A 245 -4.71 -4.15 -3.40
C CYS A 245 -3.53 -4.97 -3.93
N THR A 246 -2.64 -5.42 -3.05
CA THR A 246 -1.42 -6.17 -3.39
C THR A 246 -1.67 -7.64 -3.74
N GLY A 247 -2.91 -8.13 -3.63
CA GLY A 247 -3.23 -9.53 -3.85
C GLY A 247 -2.62 -10.46 -2.79
N GLU A 248 -2.07 -9.90 -1.71
CA GLU A 248 -1.82 -10.65 -0.48
C GLU A 248 -3.19 -11.01 0.08
N GLU A 249 -3.67 -12.22 -0.23
CA GLU A 249 -4.84 -12.74 0.43
C GLU A 249 -4.55 -12.70 1.94
N LEU A 250 -5.32 -11.89 2.69
CA LEU A 250 -5.53 -12.13 4.10
C LEU A 250 -6.37 -13.42 4.20
N ASP A 251 -5.78 -14.53 3.77
CA ASP A 251 -6.33 -15.84 4.02
C ASP A 251 -6.25 -16.03 5.52
N ASN A 252 -7.38 -15.76 6.18
CA ASN A 252 -7.58 -15.86 7.62
C ASN A 252 -6.66 -14.91 8.43
N PRO A 253 -6.97 -13.60 8.52
CA PRO A 253 -6.18 -12.67 9.32
C PRO A 253 -6.20 -13.08 10.80
N GLU A 254 -5.05 -13.00 11.45
CA GLU A 254 -4.84 -13.50 12.82
C GLU A 254 -4.31 -12.40 13.72
N GLY A 255 -4.83 -12.31 14.93
CA GLY A 255 -4.44 -11.31 15.91
C GLY A 255 -4.82 -11.74 17.33
N CYS A 256 -3.91 -11.50 18.25
CA CYS A 256 -4.10 -11.75 19.66
C CYS A 256 -4.35 -10.44 20.40
N SER A 257 -5.34 -10.45 21.31
CA SER A 257 -5.79 -9.24 22.00
C SER A 257 -4.74 -8.70 22.99
N PRO A 258 -4.85 -7.44 23.44
CA PRO A 258 -4.04 -6.94 24.58
C PRO A 258 -4.16 -7.84 25.83
N GLY A 259 -5.31 -8.49 26.00
CA GLY A 259 -5.56 -9.43 27.09
C GLY A 259 -4.70 -10.68 27.04
N TYR A 260 -4.32 -11.14 25.84
CA TYR A 260 -3.39 -12.25 25.62
C TYR A 260 -1.96 -11.80 25.92
N TRP A 261 -1.48 -10.76 25.25
CA TRP A 261 -0.08 -10.33 25.31
C TRP A 261 0.39 -9.91 26.70
N LYS A 262 -0.52 -9.42 27.55
CA LYS A 262 -0.18 -8.96 28.92
C LYS A 262 0.05 -10.08 29.93
N GLN A 263 -0.32 -11.32 29.62
CA GLN A 263 -0.23 -12.43 30.57
C GLN A 263 1.16 -13.08 30.52
N SER A 264 1.72 -13.36 31.69
CA SER A 264 3.09 -13.86 31.81
C SER A 264 3.31 -15.24 31.18
N GLN A 265 2.27 -16.07 31.05
CA GLN A 265 2.36 -17.34 30.34
C GLN A 265 2.62 -17.18 28.84
N HIS A 266 2.24 -16.03 28.25
CA HIS A 266 2.38 -15.75 26.82
C HIS A 266 3.66 -14.97 26.48
N PHE A 267 4.50 -14.63 27.47
CA PHE A 267 5.74 -13.86 27.22
C PHE A 267 6.74 -14.60 26.31
N GLY A 268 6.66 -15.93 26.22
CA GLY A 268 7.47 -16.70 25.26
C GLY A 268 7.10 -16.48 23.79
N ASN A 269 5.94 -15.85 23.52
CA ASN A 269 5.49 -15.53 22.17
C ASN A 269 5.83 -14.08 21.76
N TRP A 270 6.46 -13.30 22.65
CA TRP A 270 6.99 -11.99 22.30
C TRP A 270 8.20 -12.19 21.38
N THR A 271 8.16 -11.57 20.20
CA THR A 271 9.22 -11.71 19.20
C THR A 271 10.26 -10.60 19.36
N ALA A 272 11.53 -10.97 19.20
CA ALA A 272 12.62 -10.00 19.15
C ALA A 272 12.34 -8.93 18.06
N PRO A 273 12.69 -7.65 18.29
CA PRO A 273 13.47 -7.14 19.42
C PRO A 273 12.66 -6.81 20.68
N TYR A 274 11.35 -7.05 20.69
CA TYR A 274 10.47 -6.58 21.76
C TYR A 274 10.44 -7.53 22.95
N THR A 275 10.58 -6.96 24.15
CA THR A 275 10.46 -7.66 25.42
C THR A 275 9.48 -6.93 26.34
N PRO A 276 8.97 -7.59 27.40
CA PRO A 276 8.11 -6.93 28.38
C PRO A 276 8.70 -5.65 29.02
N ASP A 277 10.02 -5.52 29.01
CA ASP A 277 10.77 -4.39 29.57
C ASP A 277 11.14 -3.33 28.53
N THR A 278 10.90 -3.57 27.23
CA THR A 278 11.10 -2.56 26.19
C THR A 278 10.29 -1.31 26.50
N LEU A 279 10.92 -0.13 26.47
CA LEU A 279 10.24 1.14 26.69
C LEU A 279 9.30 1.45 25.53
N PHE A 280 8.12 2.00 25.82
CA PHE A 280 7.20 2.42 24.76
C PHE A 280 7.87 3.45 23.83
N SER A 281 8.58 4.41 24.42
CA SER A 281 9.29 5.48 23.73
C SER A 281 10.51 5.03 22.92
N SER A 282 10.92 3.76 22.98
CA SER A 282 11.97 3.24 22.09
C SER A 282 11.41 2.73 20.77
N VAL A 283 10.09 2.70 20.60
CA VAL A 283 9.40 2.18 19.42
C VAL A 283 8.46 3.21 18.80
N PHE A 284 7.78 3.99 19.65
CA PHE A 284 6.80 4.98 19.25
C PHE A 284 7.15 6.36 19.82
N GLU A 285 6.46 7.40 19.34
CA GLU A 285 6.45 8.71 19.98
C GLU A 285 6.07 8.60 21.47
N ASN A 286 6.68 9.43 22.31
CA ASN A 286 6.67 9.27 23.76
C ASN A 286 5.33 9.67 24.43
N ALA A 287 4.28 8.91 24.16
CA ALA A 287 2.95 9.08 24.74
C ALA A 287 2.82 8.58 26.18
N PHE A 288 3.71 7.68 26.60
CA PHE A 288 3.69 7.04 27.91
C PHE A 288 5.07 7.13 28.60
N PRO A 289 5.46 8.32 29.10
CA PRO A 289 6.78 8.54 29.66
C PRO A 289 7.18 7.50 30.72
N GLY A 290 8.31 6.84 30.49
CA GLY A 290 8.90 5.85 31.41
C GLY A 290 8.15 4.52 31.50
N LYS A 291 7.08 4.30 30.71
CA LYS A 291 6.36 3.02 30.71
C LYS A 291 6.96 2.03 29.73
N THR A 292 7.01 0.77 30.12
CA THR A 292 7.33 -0.35 29.21
C THR A 292 6.11 -0.76 28.38
N LEU A 293 6.32 -1.51 27.29
CA LEU A 293 5.25 -2.11 26.49
C LEU A 293 4.28 -2.93 27.36
N LEU A 294 4.80 -3.74 28.30
CA LEU A 294 3.96 -4.50 29.22
C LEU A 294 3.15 -3.61 30.17
N GLN A 295 3.74 -2.52 30.66
CA GLN A 295 3.04 -1.58 31.53
C GLN A 295 1.92 -0.86 30.78
N VAL A 296 2.14 -0.49 29.51
CA VAL A 296 1.11 0.09 28.64
C VAL A 296 -0.03 -0.90 28.39
N LEU A 297 0.27 -2.17 28.09
CA LEU A 297 -0.75 -3.23 27.95
C LEU A 297 -1.64 -3.41 29.20
N LYS A 298 -1.13 -3.06 30.38
CA LYS A 298 -1.83 -3.19 31.67
C LYS A 298 -2.61 -1.95 32.11
N LEU A 299 -2.57 -0.86 31.34
CA LEU A 299 -3.31 0.36 31.69
C LEU A 299 -4.82 0.09 31.78
N GLY A 300 -5.52 0.88 32.60
CA GLY A 300 -6.98 0.95 32.62
C GLY A 300 -7.49 2.09 31.73
N GLY A 301 -8.79 2.35 31.74
CA GLY A 301 -9.36 3.56 31.13
C GLY A 301 -9.55 3.55 29.61
N GLY A 302 -10.09 4.66 29.10
CA GLY A 302 -10.38 4.93 27.69
C GLY A 302 -9.35 5.86 27.03
N GLY A 303 -9.69 6.46 25.89
CA GLY A 303 -8.84 7.47 25.23
C GLY A 303 -7.46 6.95 24.85
N LEU A 304 -6.41 7.75 25.14
CA LEU A 304 -5.02 7.40 24.83
C LEU A 304 -4.60 6.07 25.48
N ASP A 305 -5.01 5.80 26.72
CA ASP A 305 -4.66 4.54 27.39
C ASP A 305 -5.26 3.32 26.68
N ALA A 306 -6.48 3.45 26.13
CA ALA A 306 -7.10 2.40 25.33
C ALA A 306 -6.41 2.20 23.99
N LEU A 307 -6.04 3.28 23.31
CA LEU A 307 -5.23 3.22 22.10
C LEU A 307 -3.88 2.56 22.39
N GLY A 308 -3.16 3.00 23.43
CA GLY A 308 -1.86 2.45 23.81
C GLY A 308 -1.90 0.93 24.02
N ARG A 309 -2.93 0.40 24.69
CA ARG A 309 -3.11 -1.06 24.81
C ARG A 309 -3.25 -1.76 23.47
N GLN A 310 -4.09 -1.23 22.59
CA GLN A 310 -4.32 -1.83 21.26
C GLN A 310 -3.09 -1.69 20.36
N THR A 311 -2.37 -0.58 20.43
CA THR A 311 -1.12 -0.35 19.69
C THR A 311 -0.03 -1.34 20.08
N VAL A 312 0.18 -1.59 21.37
CA VAL A 312 1.19 -2.57 21.80
C VAL A 312 0.79 -3.99 21.36
N ALA A 313 -0.49 -4.35 21.41
CA ALA A 313 -0.95 -5.63 20.89
C ALA A 313 -0.75 -5.74 19.37
N ALA A 314 -1.05 -4.68 18.61
CA ALA A 314 -0.85 -4.64 17.16
C ALA A 314 0.64 -4.77 16.80
N LEU A 315 1.53 -4.14 17.56
CA LEU A 315 2.98 -4.27 17.39
C LEU A 315 3.45 -5.73 17.56
N LEU A 316 2.97 -6.39 18.61
CA LEU A 316 3.36 -7.77 18.90
C LEU A 316 2.75 -8.75 17.89
N ASN A 317 1.53 -8.49 17.42
CA ASN A 317 0.93 -9.27 16.35
C ASN A 317 1.70 -9.10 15.03
N SER A 318 2.02 -7.86 14.63
CA SER A 318 2.75 -7.57 13.38
C SER A 318 4.19 -8.09 13.38
N ALA A 319 4.82 -8.16 14.56
CA ALA A 319 6.19 -8.64 14.71
C ALA A 319 6.30 -10.17 14.81
N ASN A 320 5.20 -10.89 14.96
CA ASN A 320 5.21 -12.35 15.13
C ASN A 320 4.99 -13.06 13.79
N THR A 321 6.00 -13.79 13.33
CA THR A 321 5.97 -14.52 12.05
C THR A 321 5.01 -15.70 12.03
N ASP A 322 4.52 -16.14 13.18
CA ASP A 322 3.52 -17.21 13.31
C ASP A 322 2.08 -16.66 13.22
N LEU A 323 1.91 -15.35 12.99
CA LEU A 323 0.62 -14.68 12.83
C LEU A 323 0.50 -14.04 11.45
N ASN A 324 -0.62 -14.29 10.77
CA ASN A 324 -1.00 -13.53 9.58
C ASN A 324 -1.66 -12.20 9.97
N PHE A 325 -0.90 -11.28 10.56
CA PHE A 325 -1.47 -9.99 11.02
C PHE A 325 -1.56 -8.97 9.89
N SER A 326 -2.70 -8.28 9.84
CA SER A 326 -3.04 -7.34 8.78
C SER A 326 -2.19 -6.07 8.73
N TYR A 327 -1.17 -5.84 9.55
CA TYR A 327 -0.30 -4.66 9.40
C TYR A 327 1.14 -5.06 9.58
N THR A 328 2.04 -4.40 8.84
CA THR A 328 3.47 -4.51 9.13
C THR A 328 3.81 -3.72 10.39
N THR A 329 4.92 -4.09 11.04
CA THR A 329 5.43 -3.36 12.21
C THR A 329 5.68 -1.87 11.90
N ALA A 330 6.18 -1.55 10.70
CA ALA A 330 6.39 -0.17 10.28
C ALA A 330 5.08 0.62 10.15
N GLN A 331 4.03 0.01 9.59
CA GLN A 331 2.70 0.61 9.49
C GLN A 331 2.10 0.86 10.88
N VAL A 332 2.19 -0.10 11.81
CA VAL A 332 1.67 0.09 13.18
C VAL A 332 2.35 1.27 13.87
N ILE A 333 3.67 1.42 13.72
CA ILE A 333 4.44 2.54 14.27
C ILE A 333 4.00 3.86 13.66
N SER A 334 3.95 3.95 12.32
CA SER A 334 3.53 5.16 11.63
C SER A 334 2.10 5.55 11.99
N MET A 335 1.15 4.61 11.97
CA MET A 335 -0.25 4.90 12.32
C MET A 335 -0.39 5.49 13.73
N PHE A 336 0.33 4.97 14.73
CA PHE A 336 0.28 5.53 16.08
C PHE A 336 0.94 6.92 16.15
N ASN A 337 2.11 7.08 15.55
CA ASN A 337 2.85 8.35 15.58
C ASN A 337 2.10 9.45 14.82
N ASN A 338 1.33 9.13 13.78
CA ASN A 338 0.54 10.11 13.04
C ASN A 338 -0.64 10.67 13.84
N VAL A 339 -1.20 9.91 14.78
CA VAL A 339 -2.33 10.38 15.61
C VAL A 339 -1.88 11.02 16.93
N PHE A 340 -0.61 10.90 17.30
CA PHE A 340 -0.08 11.42 18.55
C PHE A 340 0.99 12.51 18.29
N PRO A 341 0.95 13.67 18.97
CA PRO A 341 0.04 14.04 20.05
C PRO A 341 -1.25 14.72 19.57
N GLY A 342 -2.39 14.40 20.20
CA GLY A 342 -3.61 15.21 20.13
C GLY A 342 -4.62 14.87 19.03
N GLY A 343 -4.41 13.81 18.25
CA GLY A 343 -5.37 13.32 17.27
C GLY A 343 -6.58 12.58 17.86
N ASP A 344 -7.49 12.14 17.00
CA ASP A 344 -8.63 11.32 17.38
C ASP A 344 -8.21 9.86 17.62
N TYR A 345 -7.93 9.55 18.89
CA TYR A 345 -7.48 8.22 19.29
C TYR A 345 -8.54 7.12 19.10
N SER A 346 -9.83 7.48 19.02
CA SER A 346 -10.92 6.49 19.01
C SER A 346 -10.90 5.66 17.73
N LYS A 347 -10.73 6.30 16.58
CA LYS A 347 -10.69 5.65 15.27
C LYS A 347 -9.56 4.63 15.16
N LEU A 348 -8.34 5.03 15.50
CA LEU A 348 -7.20 4.12 15.43
C LEU A 348 -7.31 2.99 16.46
N LYS A 349 -7.83 3.28 17.66
CA LYS A 349 -8.07 2.27 18.69
C LYS A 349 -9.05 1.21 18.20
N ASP A 350 -10.15 1.60 17.54
CA ASP A 350 -11.15 0.67 17.01
C ASP A 350 -10.58 -0.16 15.85
N LYS A 351 -9.79 0.48 14.97
CA LYS A 351 -9.08 -0.19 13.86
C LYS A 351 -8.13 -1.28 14.36
N PHE A 352 -7.30 -0.98 15.36
CA PHE A 352 -6.42 -1.99 15.96
C PHE A 352 -7.19 -3.04 16.77
N GLU A 353 -8.24 -2.67 17.50
CA GLU A 353 -9.05 -3.64 18.24
C GLU A 353 -9.68 -4.69 17.32
N LYS A 354 -10.26 -4.25 16.18
CA LYS A 354 -10.84 -5.14 15.18
C LYS A 354 -9.83 -6.20 14.73
N GLN A 355 -8.60 -5.80 14.42
CA GLN A 355 -7.54 -6.70 13.95
C GLN A 355 -6.97 -7.59 15.06
N ASN A 356 -6.76 -7.03 16.26
CA ASN A 356 -6.23 -7.76 17.41
C ASN A 356 -7.19 -8.80 17.98
N THR A 357 -8.46 -8.81 17.55
CA THR A 357 -9.51 -9.68 18.10
C THR A 357 -10.13 -10.63 17.08
N ILE A 358 -9.57 -10.72 15.87
CA ILE A 358 -10.09 -11.62 14.81
C ILE A 358 -9.99 -13.08 15.24
N PHE A 359 -8.77 -13.59 15.41
CA PHE A 359 -8.50 -14.97 15.78
C PHE A 359 -7.05 -15.11 16.25
N CYS A 360 -6.82 -15.73 17.42
CA CYS A 360 -5.49 -15.92 17.97
C CYS A 360 -5.11 -17.41 17.93
N PRO A 361 -4.27 -17.86 16.97
CA PRO A 361 -3.83 -19.25 16.86
C PRO A 361 -2.73 -19.64 17.86
N LEU A 362 -2.08 -18.64 18.49
CA LEU A 362 -0.87 -18.87 19.26
C LEU A 362 -1.13 -19.64 20.55
N VAL A 363 -0.50 -20.82 20.67
CA VAL A 363 -0.41 -21.60 21.91
C VAL A 363 0.82 -21.20 22.74
N ASN A 364 0.87 -21.63 23.99
CA ASN A 364 1.99 -21.33 24.88
C ASN A 364 3.28 -22.04 24.43
N LYS A 365 4.29 -21.30 23.96
CA LYS A 365 5.63 -21.87 23.63
C LYS A 365 6.36 -22.56 24.80
N LYS A 366 5.87 -22.43 26.04
CA LYS A 366 6.39 -23.20 27.20
C LYS A 366 6.04 -24.69 27.16
N GLU A 367 5.05 -25.11 26.37
CA GLU A 367 4.65 -26.53 26.26
C GLU A 367 5.31 -27.26 25.06
N ASP A 368 5.79 -26.53 24.05
CA ASP A 368 6.40 -27.10 22.83
C ASP A 368 7.72 -27.84 23.05
N VAL A 369 8.38 -27.64 24.19
CA VAL A 369 9.60 -28.39 24.54
C VAL A 369 9.28 -29.86 24.89
N ASN A 370 8.05 -30.18 25.29
CA ASN A 370 7.67 -31.54 25.70
C ASN A 370 7.04 -32.40 24.58
N LEU A 371 6.68 -31.82 23.42
CA LEU A 371 6.02 -32.55 22.32
C LEU A 371 6.96 -32.99 21.20
N ARG A 372 8.23 -32.54 21.18
CA ARG A 372 9.23 -32.93 20.16
C ARG A 372 10.06 -34.17 20.49
N ILE A 373 9.78 -34.86 21.62
CA ILE A 373 10.48 -36.10 22.02
C ILE A 373 9.51 -37.29 21.98
N PHE A 374 9.02 -37.64 20.79
CA PHE A 374 8.64 -39.03 20.51
C PHE A 374 9.32 -39.44 19.21
N PRO A 375 10.34 -40.32 19.27
CA PRO A 375 10.93 -40.86 18.05
C PRO A 375 9.84 -41.68 17.35
N GLN A 376 9.47 -41.28 16.15
CA GLN A 376 8.67 -42.09 15.22
C GLN A 376 9.43 -43.39 14.98
N ASN A 377 9.05 -44.45 15.70
CA ASN A 377 9.66 -45.76 15.60
C ASN A 377 8.56 -46.82 15.51
N ARG A 378 8.55 -47.52 14.37
CA ARG A 378 7.76 -48.71 14.00
C ARG A 378 6.26 -48.45 13.72
N ARG A 379 5.65 -48.99 12.66
CA ARG A 379 5.99 -50.14 11.80
C ARG A 379 5.20 -50.06 10.50
#